data_AF-A0A7C4N1L1-F1
#
_entry.id   AF-A0A7C4N1L1-F1
#
_cell.length_a   1.000
_cell.length_b   1.000
_cell.length_c   1.000
_cell.angle_alpha   90.00
_cell.angle_beta   90.00
_cell.angle_gamma   90.00
#
_symmetry.space_group_name_H-M   'P 1'
#
loop_
_entity.id
_entity.type
_entity.pdbx_description
1 polymer ?
#
loop_
_entity_poly.entity_id
_entity_poly.type
_entity_poly.pdbx_seq_one_letter_code
_entity_poly.pdbx_strand_id
1 'polypeptide(L)'
;MTDAVKAKSSQKAAVRAAVLVAFVVVAVYVVRFTPVRDYFNLETLSRFLDKAGIWAPIAFMLVYAVGVCLFVPGTLITAIGATIFGPYWAFLYVWIGAMLGASAAFFIGRTLGREFAASLVGDRLRKYDDAIERNGFATVLYLRLIYFPFTPMNFGMGLTKVRFRDYFFGTGLGIVAGAFIFTFFFGTLKEVWVSGDWGKLLSFRTVFSVALFVFSFFIPRLIARFKTKV
;
A
#
# COMPACT_ATOMS: atom_id res chain seq x y z
N MET A 1 42.39 5.00 -12.85
CA MET A 1 41.78 5.41 -11.56
C MET A 1 40.24 5.39 -11.59
N THR A 2 39.62 5.26 -12.77
CA THR A 2 38.17 5.26 -13.03
C THR A 2 37.47 3.91 -12.79
N ASP A 3 38.14 2.77 -13.06
CA ASP A 3 37.48 1.46 -12.98
C ASP A 3 37.35 0.90 -11.56
N ALA A 4 38.35 1.15 -10.71
CA ALA A 4 38.33 0.72 -9.30
C ALA A 4 37.22 1.43 -8.49
N VAL A 5 36.93 2.71 -8.81
CA VAL A 5 35.84 3.48 -8.17
C VAL A 5 34.48 2.97 -8.63
N LYS A 6 34.35 2.65 -9.93
CA LYS A 6 33.12 2.09 -10.53
C LYS A 6 32.81 0.69 -9.98
N ALA A 7 33.83 -0.15 -9.82
CA ALA A 7 33.71 -1.48 -9.21
C ALA A 7 33.29 -1.41 -7.73
N LYS A 8 33.88 -0.50 -6.95
CA LYS A 8 33.56 -0.31 -5.52
C LYS A 8 32.15 0.25 -5.29
N SER A 9 31.66 1.09 -6.21
CA SER A 9 30.27 1.60 -6.23
C SER A 9 29.26 0.50 -6.55
N SER A 10 29.54 -0.33 -7.56
CA SER A 10 28.72 -1.49 -7.93
C SER A 10 28.63 -2.53 -6.79
N GLN A 11 29.76 -2.81 -6.12
CA GLN A 11 29.80 -3.72 -4.98
C GLN A 11 28.96 -3.22 -3.79
N LYS A 12 28.98 -1.92 -3.48
CA LYS A 12 28.13 -1.34 -2.42
C LYS A 12 26.64 -1.42 -2.76
N ALA A 13 26.28 -1.16 -4.02
CA ALA A 13 24.90 -1.29 -4.49
C ALA A 13 24.42 -2.75 -4.37
N ALA A 14 25.25 -3.72 -4.77
CA ALA A 14 24.97 -5.15 -4.65
C ALA A 14 24.80 -5.58 -3.18
N VAL A 15 25.64 -5.10 -2.25
CA VAL A 15 25.51 -5.38 -0.82
C VAL A 15 24.20 -4.82 -0.27
N ARG A 16 23.84 -3.57 -0.59
CA ARG A 16 22.59 -2.96 -0.13
C ARG A 16 21.35 -3.70 -0.65
N ALA A 17 21.39 -4.17 -1.89
CA ALA A 17 20.34 -5.01 -2.44
C ALA A 17 20.27 -6.38 -1.79
N ALA A 18 21.41 -7.02 -1.53
CA ALA A 18 21.46 -8.27 -0.77
C ALA A 18 20.86 -8.08 0.63
N VAL A 19 21.11 -6.95 1.29
CA VAL A 19 20.49 -6.60 2.57
C VAL A 19 18.97 -6.41 2.43
N LEU A 20 18.48 -5.76 1.37
CA LEU A 20 17.04 -5.64 1.12
C LEU A 20 16.39 -7.00 0.88
N VAL A 21 17.01 -7.84 0.05
CA VAL A 21 16.52 -9.20 -0.23
C VAL A 21 16.53 -10.02 1.04
N ALA A 22 17.62 -9.98 1.82
CA ALA A 22 17.70 -10.66 3.12
C ALA A 22 16.63 -10.14 4.09
N PHE A 23 16.39 -8.83 4.14
CA PHE A 23 15.31 -8.25 4.95
C PHE A 23 13.94 -8.78 4.54
N VAL A 24 13.62 -8.80 3.24
CA VAL A 24 12.35 -9.34 2.73
C VAL A 24 12.23 -10.84 3.01
N VAL A 25 13.29 -11.61 2.76
CA VAL A 25 13.32 -13.06 3.02
C VAL A 25 13.16 -13.36 4.50
N VAL A 26 13.84 -12.63 5.38
CA VAL A 26 13.71 -12.77 6.83
C VAL A 26 12.32 -12.36 7.29
N ALA A 27 11.78 -11.25 6.81
CA ALA A 27 10.42 -10.82 7.13
C ALA A 27 9.39 -11.90 6.74
N VAL A 28 9.48 -12.42 5.52
CA VAL A 28 8.61 -13.50 5.03
C VAL A 28 8.84 -14.78 5.83
N TYR A 29 10.08 -15.14 6.13
CA TYR A 29 10.42 -16.35 6.90
C TYR A 29 9.86 -16.26 8.32
N VAL A 30 10.10 -15.14 9.02
CA VAL A 30 9.57 -14.86 10.35
C VAL A 30 8.05 -14.97 10.30
N VAL A 31 7.37 -14.28 9.39
CA VAL A 31 5.91 -14.37 9.31
C VAL A 31 5.44 -15.78 8.94
N ARG A 32 6.16 -16.56 8.13
CA ARG A 32 5.67 -17.86 7.63
C ARG A 32 5.97 -19.05 8.54
N PHE A 33 7.07 -18.98 9.29
CA PHE A 33 7.65 -20.10 10.04
C PHE A 33 7.79 -19.83 11.55
N THR A 34 7.49 -18.61 12.03
CA THR A 34 7.43 -18.33 13.48
C THR A 34 6.00 -18.06 13.94
N PRO A 35 5.70 -18.14 15.25
CA PRO A 35 4.38 -17.86 15.82
C PRO A 35 4.00 -16.38 15.74
N VAL A 36 4.77 -15.53 15.04
CA VAL A 36 4.46 -14.10 14.87
C VAL A 36 3.06 -13.89 14.31
N ARG A 37 2.55 -14.80 13.46
CA ARG A 37 1.14 -14.78 13.01
C ARG A 37 0.14 -14.88 14.15
N ASP A 38 0.48 -15.63 15.20
CA ASP A 38 -0.40 -15.82 16.36
C ASP A 38 -0.51 -14.55 17.19
N TYR A 39 0.50 -13.67 17.15
CA TYR A 39 0.40 -12.32 17.74
C TYR A 39 -0.52 -11.38 16.96
N PHE A 40 -0.77 -11.65 15.68
CA PHE A 40 -1.74 -10.93 14.85
C PHE A 40 -3.12 -11.60 14.85
N ASN A 41 -3.45 -12.35 15.90
CA ASN A 41 -4.81 -12.81 16.14
C ASN A 41 -5.61 -11.79 16.98
N LEU A 42 -6.94 -11.85 16.88
CA LEU A 42 -7.85 -10.91 17.55
C LEU A 42 -7.61 -10.89 19.07
N GLU A 43 -7.48 -12.06 19.68
CA GLU A 43 -7.42 -12.19 21.14
C GLU A 43 -6.11 -11.63 21.74
N THR A 44 -4.97 -11.90 21.11
CA THR A 44 -3.65 -11.43 21.57
C THR A 44 -3.52 -9.94 21.33
N LEU A 45 -3.96 -9.46 20.16
CA LEU A 45 -3.90 -8.03 19.86
C LEU A 45 -4.88 -7.24 20.74
N SER A 46 -6.09 -7.77 21.01
CA SER A 46 -7.01 -7.16 21.98
C SER A 46 -6.38 -7.08 23.36
N ARG A 47 -5.85 -8.20 23.89
CA ARG A 47 -5.18 -8.20 25.21
C ARG A 47 -4.00 -7.24 25.28
N PHE A 48 -3.23 -7.10 24.20
CA PHE A 48 -2.13 -6.14 24.11
C PHE A 48 -2.63 -4.69 24.15
N LEU A 49 -3.70 -4.39 23.40
CA LEU A 49 -4.28 -3.05 23.35
C LEU A 49 -5.02 -2.69 24.64
N ASP A 50 -5.68 -3.64 25.29
CA ASP A 50 -6.32 -3.45 26.60
C ASP A 50 -5.29 -3.04 27.66
N LYS A 51 -4.10 -3.66 27.64
CA LYS A 51 -2.98 -3.27 28.51
C LYS A 51 -2.41 -1.89 28.18
N ALA A 52 -2.50 -1.45 26.92
CA ALA A 52 -2.07 -0.12 26.51
C ALA A 52 -3.06 0.98 26.94
N GLY A 53 -4.31 0.63 27.25
CA GLY A 53 -5.32 1.56 27.75
C GLY A 53 -5.53 2.75 26.81
N ILE A 54 -5.33 3.97 27.32
CA ILE A 54 -5.47 5.21 26.52
C ILE A 54 -4.51 5.28 25.33
N TRP A 55 -3.40 4.54 25.36
CA TRP A 55 -2.41 4.48 24.27
C TRP A 55 -2.74 3.42 23.21
N ALA A 56 -3.83 2.66 23.37
CA ALA A 56 -4.25 1.62 22.43
C ALA A 56 -4.30 2.10 20.96
N PRO A 57 -4.85 3.28 20.63
CA PRO A 57 -4.83 3.76 19.24
C PRO A 57 -3.42 3.89 18.67
N ILE A 58 -2.49 4.47 19.44
CA ILE A 58 -1.11 4.70 19.00
C ILE A 58 -0.38 3.37 18.87
N ALA A 59 -0.53 2.49 19.85
CA ALA A 59 0.03 1.14 19.80
C ALA A 59 -0.47 0.37 18.57
N PHE A 60 -1.77 0.42 18.27
CA PHE A 60 -2.35 -0.20 17.08
C PHE A 60 -1.77 0.36 15.78
N MET A 61 -1.64 1.69 15.66
CA MET A 61 -1.05 2.33 14.48
C MET A 61 0.40 1.87 14.24
N LEU A 62 1.19 1.73 15.31
CA LEU A 62 2.56 1.23 15.23
C LEU A 62 2.61 -0.25 14.85
N VAL A 63 1.76 -1.09 15.46
CA VAL A 63 1.63 -2.51 15.11
C VAL A 63 1.26 -2.66 13.64
N TYR A 64 0.33 -1.84 13.13
CA TYR A 64 -0.03 -1.83 11.72
C TYR A 64 1.17 -1.46 10.84
N ALA A 65 1.89 -0.39 11.18
CA ALA A 65 3.05 0.07 10.41
C ALA A 65 4.17 -0.98 10.34
N VAL A 66 4.44 -1.64 11.47
CA VAL A 66 5.39 -2.76 11.55
C VAL A 66 4.88 -3.95 10.72
N GLY A 67 3.61 -4.29 10.83
CA GLY A 67 2.98 -5.36 10.06
C GLY A 67 3.14 -5.16 8.54
N VAL A 68 2.96 -3.93 8.05
CA VAL A 68 3.21 -3.58 6.65
C VAL A 68 4.66 -3.88 6.25
N CYS A 69 5.64 -3.50 7.07
CA CYS A 69 7.06 -3.74 6.80
C CYS A 69 7.42 -5.23 6.84
N LEU A 70 6.70 -6.01 7.65
CA LEU A 70 6.87 -7.46 7.78
C LEU A 70 6.08 -8.26 6.73
N PHE A 71 5.44 -7.62 5.74
CA PHE A 71 4.60 -8.29 4.75
C PHE A 71 3.38 -9.03 5.35
N VAL A 72 2.94 -8.60 6.55
CA VAL A 72 1.68 -9.08 7.14
C VAL A 72 0.51 -8.53 6.30
N PRO A 73 -0.48 -9.35 5.93
CA PRO A 73 -1.66 -8.88 5.22
C PRO A 73 -2.39 -7.81 6.03
N GLY A 74 -2.41 -6.57 5.51
CA GLY A 74 -3.06 -5.44 6.19
C GLY A 74 -4.56 -5.65 6.42
N THR A 75 -5.20 -6.50 5.61
CA THR A 75 -6.60 -6.90 5.77
C THR A 75 -6.88 -7.58 7.12
N LEU A 76 -5.94 -8.41 7.61
CA LEU A 76 -6.06 -9.08 8.91
C LEU A 76 -6.04 -8.06 10.05
N ILE A 77 -5.04 -7.17 10.06
CA ILE A 77 -4.89 -6.14 11.09
C ILE A 77 -6.06 -5.15 11.03
N THR A 78 -6.55 -4.82 9.82
CA THR A 78 -7.72 -3.96 9.61
C THR A 78 -8.98 -4.57 10.21
N ALA A 79 -9.24 -5.87 9.97
CA ALA A 79 -10.40 -6.56 10.52
C ALA A 79 -10.38 -6.59 12.06
N ILE A 80 -9.21 -6.81 12.65
CA ILE A 80 -9.03 -6.76 14.10
C ILE A 80 -9.24 -5.34 14.62
N GLY A 81 -8.67 -4.32 13.96
CA GLY A 81 -8.90 -2.93 14.33
C GLY A 81 -10.39 -2.56 14.29
N ALA A 82 -11.11 -2.99 13.25
CA ALA A 82 -12.55 -2.74 13.08
C ALA A 82 -13.40 -3.39 14.17
N THR A 83 -13.01 -4.56 14.66
CA THR A 83 -13.71 -5.23 15.77
C THR A 83 -13.43 -4.58 17.12
N ILE A 84 -12.21 -4.06 17.35
CA ILE A 84 -11.82 -3.45 18.63
C ILE A 84 -12.29 -1.99 18.75
N PHE A 85 -12.05 -1.16 17.73
CA PHE A 85 -12.32 0.29 17.78
C PHE A 85 -13.64 0.69 17.12
N GLY A 86 -14.33 -0.26 16.47
CA GLY A 86 -15.47 0.02 15.61
C GLY A 86 -15.06 0.59 14.25
N PRO A 87 -15.98 0.65 13.28
CA PRO A 87 -15.65 0.93 11.88
C PRO A 87 -15.04 2.32 11.64
N TYR A 88 -15.55 3.35 12.32
CA TYR A 88 -15.12 4.74 12.08
C TYR A 88 -13.72 5.03 12.62
N TRP A 89 -13.45 4.66 13.88
CA TRP A 89 -12.14 4.86 14.50
C TRP A 89 -11.09 3.91 13.93
N ALA A 90 -11.47 2.66 13.64
CA ALA A 90 -10.58 1.73 12.95
C ALA A 90 -10.16 2.27 11.59
N PHE A 91 -11.09 2.84 10.80
CA PHE A 91 -10.72 3.45 9.53
C PHE A 91 -9.64 4.52 9.70
N LEU A 92 -9.80 5.43 10.66
CA LEU A 92 -8.82 6.48 10.92
C LEU A 92 -7.45 5.90 11.36
N TYR A 93 -7.44 4.98 12.33
CA TYR A 93 -6.21 4.40 12.85
C TYR A 93 -5.50 3.51 11.83
N VAL A 94 -6.26 2.72 11.06
CA VAL A 94 -5.73 1.92 9.95
C VAL A 94 -5.15 2.83 8.88
N TRP A 95 -5.83 3.94 8.54
CA TRP A 95 -5.33 4.87 7.54
C TRP A 95 -4.00 5.50 7.95
N ILE A 96 -3.89 5.97 9.20
CA ILE A 96 -2.64 6.54 9.73
C ILE A 96 -1.54 5.47 9.82
N GLY A 97 -1.86 4.29 10.38
CA GLY A 97 -0.91 3.17 10.48
C GLY A 97 -0.43 2.69 9.11
N ALA A 98 -1.31 2.63 8.11
CA ALA A 98 -0.98 2.31 6.73
C ALA A 98 -0.07 3.36 6.12
N MET A 99 -0.31 4.65 6.37
CA MET A 99 0.55 5.74 5.89
C MET A 99 1.95 5.69 6.51
N LEU A 100 2.06 5.39 7.81
CA LEU A 100 3.34 5.20 8.50
C LEU A 100 4.10 4.00 7.95
N GLY A 101 3.47 2.84 7.85
CA GLY A 101 4.07 1.62 7.31
C GLY A 101 4.46 1.75 5.84
N ALA A 102 3.61 2.38 5.03
CA ALA A 102 3.88 2.68 3.63
C ALA A 102 5.10 3.60 3.47
N SER A 103 5.19 4.64 4.29
CA SER A 103 6.34 5.55 4.29
C SER A 103 7.62 4.84 4.70
N ALA A 104 7.58 4.00 5.74
CA ALA A 104 8.73 3.21 6.18
C ALA A 104 9.20 2.25 5.07
N ALA A 105 8.30 1.44 4.50
CA ALA A 105 8.61 0.53 3.41
C ALA A 105 9.16 1.26 2.17
N PHE A 106 8.62 2.44 1.84
CA PHE A 106 9.14 3.29 0.77
C PHE A 106 10.58 3.72 1.03
N PHE A 107 10.90 4.20 2.23
CA PHE A 107 12.26 4.60 2.56
C PHE A 107 13.23 3.43 2.64
N ILE A 108 12.80 2.26 3.14
CA ILE A 108 13.61 1.04 3.12
C ILE A 108 13.94 0.65 1.67
N GLY A 109 12.96 0.65 0.76
CA GLY A 109 13.19 0.42 -0.66
C GLY A 109 14.12 1.46 -1.28
N ARG A 110 13.92 2.74 -0.97
CA ARG A 110 14.71 3.86 -1.51
C ARG A 110 16.18 3.80 -1.10
N THR A 111 16.46 3.51 0.17
CA THR A 111 17.83 3.53 0.70
C THR A 111 18.61 2.27 0.37
N LEU A 112 17.94 1.11 0.33
CA LEU A 112 18.61 -0.19 0.15
C LEU A 112 18.58 -0.69 -1.30
N GLY A 113 17.50 -0.44 -2.05
CA GLY A 113 17.29 -1.09 -3.35
C GLY A 113 17.49 -0.21 -4.58
N ARG A 114 17.37 1.13 -4.46
CA ARG A 114 17.34 2.04 -5.62
C ARG A 114 18.63 2.04 -6.44
N GLU A 115 19.78 2.14 -5.78
CA GLU A 115 21.08 2.15 -6.48
C GLU A 115 21.31 0.86 -7.29
N PHE A 116 20.88 -0.28 -6.73
CA PHE A 116 20.96 -1.57 -7.40
C PHE A 116 19.96 -1.72 -8.54
N ALA A 117 18.70 -1.31 -8.32
CA ALA A 117 17.68 -1.32 -9.37
C ALA A 117 18.12 -0.49 -10.59
N ALA A 118 18.69 0.70 -10.35
CA ALA A 118 19.26 1.53 -11.40
C ALA A 118 20.44 0.85 -12.12
N SER A 119 21.25 0.07 -11.41
CA SER A 119 22.39 -0.64 -11.98
C SER A 119 22.01 -1.85 -12.84
N LEU A 120 20.91 -2.54 -12.50
CA LEU A 120 20.44 -3.75 -13.17
C LEU A 120 19.73 -3.50 -14.50
N VAL A 121 18.94 -2.43 -14.57
CA VAL A 121 17.93 -2.28 -15.63
C VAL A 121 18.25 -1.12 -16.61
N GLY A 122 19.34 -0.40 -16.36
CA GLY A 122 19.95 0.54 -17.32
C GLY A 122 18.95 1.54 -17.92
N ASP A 123 18.98 1.72 -19.24
CA ASP A 123 18.18 2.73 -19.95
C ASP A 123 16.68 2.42 -20.02
N ARG A 124 16.26 1.14 -19.83
CA ARG A 124 14.83 0.79 -19.78
C ARG A 124 14.17 1.33 -18.52
N LEU A 125 14.84 1.21 -17.36
CA LEU A 125 14.32 1.76 -16.10
C LEU A 125 14.29 3.28 -16.13
N ARG A 126 15.28 3.94 -16.75
CA ARG A 126 15.29 5.39 -16.93
C ARG A 126 14.02 5.93 -17.59
N LYS A 127 13.53 5.30 -18.67
CA LYS A 127 12.30 5.75 -19.35
C LYS A 127 11.07 5.66 -18.45
N TYR A 128 10.93 4.59 -17.66
CA TYR A 128 9.83 4.45 -16.71
C TYR A 128 9.99 5.40 -15.53
N ASP A 129 11.20 5.53 -15.00
CA ASP A 129 11.53 6.45 -13.91
C ASP A 129 11.25 7.91 -14.28
N ASP A 130 11.59 8.34 -15.48
CA ASP A 130 11.36 9.72 -15.94
C ASP A 130 9.84 9.97 -16.13
N ALA A 131 9.08 8.97 -16.57
CA ALA A 131 7.62 9.05 -16.66
C ALA A 131 6.97 9.12 -15.26
N ILE A 132 7.46 8.30 -14.31
CA ILE A 132 7.02 8.28 -12.92
C ILE A 132 7.40 9.58 -12.22
N GLU A 133 8.58 10.15 -12.48
CA GLU A 133 9.00 11.42 -11.90
C GLU A 133 8.11 12.58 -12.34
N ARG A 134 7.70 12.62 -13.61
CA ARG A 134 6.82 13.66 -14.15
C ARG A 134 5.38 13.58 -13.64
N ASN A 135 4.87 12.38 -13.36
CA ASN A 135 3.47 12.15 -12.99
C ASN A 135 3.30 11.31 -11.71
N GLY A 136 4.24 11.43 -10.77
CA GLY A 136 4.35 10.55 -9.61
C GLY A 136 3.06 10.37 -8.81
N PHE A 137 2.35 11.47 -8.55
CA PHE A 137 1.11 11.43 -7.79
C PHE A 137 0.04 10.62 -8.52
N ALA A 138 -0.14 10.88 -9.82
CA ALA A 138 -1.12 10.18 -10.64
C ALA A 138 -0.75 8.70 -10.82
N THR A 139 0.54 8.38 -10.96
CA THR A 139 1.00 7.00 -11.04
C THR A 139 0.74 6.24 -9.73
N VAL A 140 1.01 6.84 -8.58
CA VAL A 140 0.76 6.19 -7.29
C VAL A 140 -0.72 6.00 -7.06
N LEU A 141 -1.53 7.04 -7.33
CA LEU A 141 -2.98 6.95 -7.24
C LEU A 141 -3.53 5.86 -8.17
N TYR A 142 -3.01 5.77 -9.40
CA TYR A 142 -3.37 4.70 -10.34
C TYR A 142 -3.11 3.31 -9.76
N LEU A 143 -1.90 3.06 -9.27
CA LEU A 143 -1.52 1.77 -8.72
C LEU A 143 -2.36 1.38 -7.49
N ARG A 144 -2.81 2.37 -6.70
CA ARG A 144 -3.74 2.13 -5.58
C ARG A 144 -5.14 1.74 -6.05
N LEU A 145 -5.66 2.39 -7.09
CA LEU A 145 -7.02 2.16 -7.56
C LEU A 145 -7.18 0.82 -8.29
N ILE A 146 -6.14 0.31 -8.95
CA ILE A 146 -6.16 -1.02 -9.59
C ILE A 146 -5.94 -2.17 -8.60
N TYR A 147 -5.95 -1.90 -7.29
CA TYR A 147 -5.80 -2.87 -6.21
C TYR A 147 -4.49 -3.68 -6.28
N PHE A 148 -3.39 -3.03 -6.67
CA PHE A 148 -2.07 -3.67 -6.63
C PHE A 148 -1.69 -4.03 -5.19
N PRO A 149 -1.02 -5.16 -4.93
CA PRO A 149 -0.66 -5.58 -3.58
C PRO A 149 0.04 -4.48 -2.77
N PHE A 150 -0.54 -4.13 -1.62
CA PHE A 150 -0.17 -2.94 -0.84
C PHE A 150 1.32 -2.87 -0.50
N THR A 151 1.87 -3.94 0.08
CA THR A 151 3.26 -3.98 0.54
C THR A 151 4.27 -3.98 -0.62
N PRO A 152 4.17 -4.87 -1.63
CA PRO A 152 5.04 -4.80 -2.81
C PRO A 152 5.05 -3.43 -3.49
N MET A 153 3.89 -2.75 -3.56
CA MET A 153 3.80 -1.40 -4.10
C MET A 153 4.67 -0.41 -3.32
N ASN A 154 4.67 -0.49 -1.98
CA ASN A 154 5.39 0.47 -1.13
C ASN A 154 6.90 0.36 -1.33
N PHE A 155 7.44 -0.85 -1.26
CA PHE A 155 8.86 -1.10 -1.53
C PHE A 155 9.21 -0.78 -2.98
N GLY A 156 8.39 -1.21 -3.93
CA GLY A 156 8.59 -0.99 -5.37
C GLY A 156 8.65 0.49 -5.73
N MET A 157 7.71 1.31 -5.25
CA MET A 157 7.75 2.77 -5.47
C MET A 157 9.02 3.40 -4.87
N GLY A 158 9.54 2.86 -3.76
CA GLY A 158 10.83 3.27 -3.20
C GLY A 158 12.02 3.05 -4.14
N LEU A 159 11.95 2.07 -5.03
CA LEU A 159 12.99 1.79 -6.03
C LEU A 159 12.99 2.79 -7.20
N THR A 160 11.89 3.52 -7.39
CA THR A 160 11.70 4.46 -8.52
C THR A 160 12.19 5.87 -8.21
N LYS A 161 12.17 6.75 -9.23
CA LYS A 161 12.40 8.20 -9.06
C LYS A 161 11.25 8.99 -8.42
N VAL A 162 10.15 8.35 -8.02
CA VAL A 162 9.00 9.09 -7.46
C VAL A 162 9.39 9.93 -6.24
N ARG A 163 8.86 11.16 -6.18
CA ARG A 163 9.04 12.04 -5.02
C ARG A 163 8.22 11.50 -3.85
N PHE A 164 8.76 11.56 -2.64
CA PHE A 164 8.06 11.07 -1.44
C PHE A 164 6.73 11.80 -1.23
N ARG A 165 6.65 13.11 -1.51
CA ARG A 165 5.40 13.88 -1.40
C ARG A 165 4.32 13.33 -2.31
N ASP A 166 4.65 13.07 -3.57
CA ASP A 166 3.72 12.51 -4.55
C ASP A 166 3.24 11.11 -4.14
N TYR A 167 4.16 10.29 -3.62
CA TYR A 167 3.85 8.97 -3.07
C TYR A 167 2.95 9.03 -1.83
N PHE A 168 3.26 9.92 -0.88
CA PHE A 168 2.54 10.07 0.37
C PHE A 168 1.11 10.54 0.12
N PHE A 169 0.91 11.64 -0.61
CA PHE A 169 -0.42 12.14 -0.91
C PHE A 169 -1.20 11.21 -1.86
N GLY A 170 -0.54 10.64 -2.86
CA GLY A 170 -1.16 9.68 -3.78
C GLY A 170 -1.62 8.42 -3.06
N THR A 171 -0.84 7.92 -2.10
CA THR A 171 -1.22 6.78 -1.25
C THR A 171 -2.35 7.15 -0.30
N GLY A 172 -2.25 8.28 0.40
CA GLY A 172 -3.27 8.72 1.35
C GLY A 172 -4.64 8.88 0.69
N LEU A 173 -4.69 9.59 -0.44
CA LEU A 173 -5.90 9.74 -1.22
C LEU A 173 -6.36 8.42 -1.83
N GLY A 174 -5.44 7.62 -2.37
CA GLY A 174 -5.77 6.34 -2.98
C GLY A 174 -6.39 5.33 -2.01
N ILE A 175 -5.94 5.31 -0.75
CA ILE A 175 -6.55 4.47 0.30
C ILE A 175 -7.96 4.94 0.61
N VAL A 176 -8.17 6.25 0.80
CA VAL A 176 -9.50 6.82 1.12
C VAL A 176 -10.47 6.59 -0.04
N ALA A 177 -10.06 6.92 -1.27
CA ALA A 177 -10.86 6.73 -2.45
C ALA A 177 -11.18 5.24 -2.66
N GLY A 178 -10.17 4.37 -2.58
CA GLY A 178 -10.37 2.92 -2.68
C GLY A 178 -11.35 2.40 -1.63
N ALA A 179 -11.15 2.75 -0.36
CA ALA A 179 -12.05 2.34 0.72
C ALA A 179 -13.49 2.78 0.47
N PHE A 180 -13.71 4.02 0.02
CA PHE A 180 -15.04 4.52 -0.33
C PHE A 180 -15.67 3.73 -1.48
N ILE A 181 -14.96 3.59 -2.60
CA ILE A 181 -15.42 2.88 -3.81
C ILE A 181 -15.83 1.45 -3.46
N PHE A 182 -14.96 0.72 -2.76
CA PHE A 182 -15.18 -0.66 -2.37
C PHE A 182 -16.33 -0.81 -1.37
N THR A 183 -16.36 0.02 -0.32
CA THR A 183 -17.41 -0.05 0.70
C THR A 183 -18.78 0.30 0.12
N PHE A 184 -18.84 1.31 -0.76
CA PHE A 184 -20.08 1.70 -1.42
C PHE A 184 -20.60 0.60 -2.36
N PHE A 185 -19.70 0.00 -3.14
CA PHE A 185 -20.05 -1.11 -4.04
C PHE A 185 -20.55 -2.34 -3.26
N PHE A 186 -19.75 -2.86 -2.33
CA PHE A 186 -20.13 -4.05 -1.56
C PHE A 186 -21.32 -3.80 -0.63
N GLY A 187 -21.44 -2.60 -0.06
CA GLY A 187 -22.60 -2.20 0.74
C GLY A 187 -23.89 -2.23 -0.07
N THR A 188 -23.87 -1.67 -1.28
CA THR A 188 -25.03 -1.67 -2.20
C THR A 188 -25.38 -3.09 -2.64
N LEU A 189 -24.38 -3.92 -2.98
CA LEU A 189 -24.62 -5.32 -3.31
C LEU A 189 -25.20 -6.14 -2.15
N LYS A 190 -24.71 -5.91 -0.93
CA LYS A 190 -25.24 -6.56 0.28
C LYS A 190 -26.72 -6.20 0.49
N GLU A 191 -27.11 -4.95 0.32
CA GLU A 191 -28.51 -4.52 0.44
C GLU A 191 -29.41 -5.26 -0.57
N VAL A 192 -28.98 -5.37 -1.84
CA VAL A 192 -29.72 -6.12 -2.87
C VAL A 192 -29.87 -7.58 -2.44
N TRP A 193 -28.75 -8.23 -2.09
CA TRP A 193 -28.71 -9.64 -1.69
C TRP A 193 -29.63 -9.93 -0.50
N VAL A 194 -29.51 -9.14 0.57
CA VAL A 194 -30.30 -9.31 1.80
C VAL A 194 -31.78 -9.06 1.55
N SER A 195 -32.11 -8.11 0.66
CA SER A 195 -33.51 -7.81 0.35
C SER A 195 -34.18 -8.84 -0.57
N GLY A 196 -33.42 -9.71 -1.24
CA GLY A 196 -33.93 -10.70 -2.21
C GLY A 196 -34.55 -10.10 -3.48
N ASP A 197 -34.62 -8.77 -3.57
CA ASP A 197 -35.21 -8.03 -4.68
C ASP A 197 -34.16 -7.75 -5.75
N TRP A 198 -34.06 -8.70 -6.68
CA TRP A 198 -33.16 -8.62 -7.84
C TRP A 198 -33.47 -7.44 -8.77
N GLY A 199 -34.66 -6.84 -8.69
CA GLY A 199 -35.00 -5.61 -9.42
C GLY A 199 -34.12 -4.42 -9.02
N LYS A 200 -33.61 -4.40 -7.78
CA LYS A 200 -32.69 -3.36 -7.30
C LYS A 200 -31.31 -3.41 -7.95
N LEU A 201 -30.96 -4.48 -8.66
CA LEU A 201 -29.74 -4.50 -9.48
C LEU A 201 -29.76 -3.42 -10.57
N LEU A 202 -30.94 -3.15 -11.13
CA LEU A 202 -31.14 -2.12 -12.15
C LEU A 202 -31.38 -0.72 -11.57
N SER A 203 -31.43 -0.59 -10.23
CA SER A 203 -31.60 0.71 -9.61
C SER A 203 -30.43 1.63 -9.94
N PHE A 204 -30.72 2.94 -10.07
CA PHE A 204 -29.70 3.94 -10.34
C PHE A 204 -28.53 3.86 -9.36
N ARG A 205 -28.80 3.57 -8.07
CA ARG A 205 -27.75 3.43 -7.04
C ARG A 205 -26.81 2.25 -7.31
N THR A 206 -27.34 1.08 -7.68
CA THR A 206 -26.52 -0.10 -7.97
C THR A 206 -25.73 0.11 -9.26
N VAL A 207 -26.38 0.57 -10.32
CA VAL A 207 -25.72 0.89 -11.60
C VAL A 207 -24.63 1.95 -11.40
N PHE A 208 -24.90 3.00 -10.61
CA PHE A 208 -23.90 4.00 -10.27
C PHE A 208 -22.75 3.42 -9.45
N SER A 209 -23.01 2.54 -8.48
CA SER A 209 -21.95 1.89 -7.69
C SER A 209 -21.05 0.99 -8.53
N VAL A 210 -21.63 0.20 -9.44
CA VAL A 210 -20.91 -0.66 -10.39
C VAL A 210 -20.15 0.22 -11.36
N ALA A 211 -20.78 1.26 -11.91
CA ALA A 211 -20.13 2.20 -12.80
C ALA A 211 -18.96 2.90 -12.12
N LEU A 212 -19.09 3.33 -10.88
CA LEU A 212 -18.03 4.00 -10.11
C LEU A 212 -16.88 3.03 -9.79
N PHE A 213 -17.16 1.77 -9.49
CA PHE A 213 -16.16 0.71 -9.32
C PHE A 213 -15.44 0.38 -10.63
N VAL A 214 -16.18 0.17 -11.73
CA VAL A 214 -15.60 -0.09 -13.05
C VAL A 214 -14.81 1.12 -13.52
N PHE A 215 -15.37 2.30 -13.36
CA PHE A 215 -14.74 3.56 -13.72
C PHE A 215 -13.52 3.83 -12.87
N SER A 216 -13.39 3.33 -11.64
CA SER A 216 -12.13 3.48 -10.89
C SER A 216 -10.94 2.82 -11.58
N PHE A 217 -11.18 1.80 -12.41
CA PHE A 217 -10.15 1.23 -13.31
C PHE A 217 -9.89 2.10 -14.55
N PHE A 218 -10.79 3.03 -14.91
CA PHE A 218 -10.72 3.92 -16.09
C PHE A 218 -10.48 5.41 -15.82
N ILE A 219 -10.69 5.91 -14.59
CA ILE A 219 -10.14 7.19 -14.05
C ILE A 219 -8.69 7.41 -14.51
N PRO A 220 -7.83 6.38 -14.54
CA PRO A 220 -6.43 6.51 -14.99
C PRO A 220 -6.27 6.90 -16.46
N ARG A 221 -7.15 6.42 -17.36
CA ARG A 221 -7.12 6.78 -18.79
C ARG A 221 -7.59 8.21 -19.04
N LEU A 222 -8.53 8.70 -18.22
CA LEU A 222 -9.05 10.05 -18.34
C LEU A 222 -8.03 11.09 -17.87
N ILE A 223 -7.38 10.87 -16.72
CA ILE A 223 -6.33 11.78 -16.23
C ILE A 223 -5.15 11.85 -17.21
N ALA A 224 -4.79 10.75 -17.85
CA ALA A 224 -3.76 10.73 -18.89
C ALA A 224 -4.15 11.49 -20.17
N ARG A 225 -5.45 11.50 -20.54
CA ARG A 225 -5.98 12.22 -21.71
C ARG A 225 -6.08 13.73 -21.52
N PHE A 226 -6.28 14.22 -20.30
CA PHE A 226 -6.38 15.66 -20.04
C PHE A 226 -5.02 16.36 -19.99
N LYS A 227 -3.92 15.63 -19.71
CA LYS A 227 -2.56 16.20 -19.69
C LYS A 227 -1.81 16.22 -21.03
N THR A 228 -2.35 15.61 -22.09
CA THR A 228 -1.79 15.73 -23.45
C THR A 228 -2.33 16.94 -24.21
N LYS A 229 -3.22 17.75 -23.60
CA LYS A 229 -3.84 18.93 -24.22
C LYS A 229 -3.38 20.27 -23.62
N VAL A 230 -2.34 20.27 -22.78
CA VAL A 230 -1.66 21.48 -22.26
C VAL A 230 -0.17 21.31 -22.49
#